data_AF-A0A8H7M5F6-F1
#
_entry.id   AF-A0A8H7M5F6-F1
#
_cell.length_a   1.000
_cell.length_b   1.000
_cell.length_c   1.000
_cell.angle_alpha   90.00
_cell.angle_beta   90.00
_cell.angle_gamma   90.00
#
_symmetry.space_group_name_H-M   'P 1'
#
loop_
_entity.id
_entity.type
_entity.pdbx_description
1 polymer ?
#
loop_
_entity_poly.entity_id
_entity_poly.type
_entity_poly.pdbx_seq_one_letter_code
_entity_poly.pdbx_strand_id
1 'polypeptide(L)'
;MSLNLKVFVALLATSRSVLAIGTPFGYGAGTTGGGGATAAVPSSTDELISWLGDDTARVIVIDKTFDFTSTEGTVTGDGCIPWTCTPGAQIAINLNSWCDNDQPNAATTTVTYNKAGISGISVGSNKTLLGKGTAGWM
;
A
#
# COMPACT_ATOMS: atom_id res chain seq x y z
N MET A 1 22.05 -35.62 49.34
CA MET A 1 20.73 -35.45 48.72
C MET A 1 20.35 -33.98 48.86
N SER A 2 20.54 -33.19 47.81
CA SER A 2 20.19 -31.78 47.80
C SER A 2 19.85 -31.38 46.36
N LEU A 3 18.62 -30.88 46.21
CA LEU A 3 17.91 -30.55 44.97
C LEU A 3 18.65 -29.48 44.14
N ASN A 4 18.87 -29.75 42.85
CA ASN A 4 19.21 -28.71 41.87
C ASN A 4 17.95 -28.33 41.08
N LEU A 5 17.34 -27.21 41.47
CA LEU A 5 16.17 -26.63 40.80
C LEU A 5 16.63 -25.93 39.51
N LYS A 6 16.39 -26.56 38.35
CA LYS A 6 16.59 -25.93 37.04
C LYS A 6 15.44 -24.96 36.78
N VAL A 7 15.71 -23.66 36.92
CA VAL A 7 14.76 -22.60 36.54
C VAL A 7 14.77 -22.46 35.02
N PHE A 8 13.70 -22.91 34.37
CA PHE A 8 13.41 -22.57 32.97
C PHE A 8 12.68 -21.22 32.95
N VAL A 9 13.40 -20.16 32.58
CA VAL A 9 12.79 -18.86 32.30
C VAL A 9 12.20 -18.93 30.88
N ALA A 10 10.88 -19.14 30.78
CA ALA A 10 10.16 -18.97 29.53
C ALA A 10 9.97 -17.47 29.29
N LEU A 11 10.80 -16.89 28.41
CA LEU A 11 10.61 -15.53 27.95
C LEU A 11 9.39 -15.51 27.02
N LEU A 12 8.20 -15.19 27.56
CA LEU A 12 7.03 -14.89 26.73
C LEU A 12 7.32 -13.58 25.98
N ALA A 13 7.87 -13.69 24.78
CA ALA A 13 7.83 -12.60 23.82
C ALA A 13 6.36 -12.40 23.43
N THR A 14 5.70 -11.42 24.06
CA THR A 14 4.37 -10.99 23.64
C THR A 14 4.53 -10.30 22.28
N SER A 15 4.51 -11.06 21.19
CA SER A 15 4.37 -10.47 19.87
C SER A 15 3.02 -9.77 19.84
N ARG A 16 3.02 -8.44 19.79
CA ARG A 16 1.81 -7.65 19.50
C ARG A 16 1.47 -7.87 18.03
N SER A 17 0.93 -9.05 17.73
CA SER A 17 0.47 -9.42 16.40
C SER A 17 -0.71 -8.51 16.07
N VAL A 18 -0.59 -7.72 15.02
CA VAL A 18 -1.75 -7.06 14.43
C VAL A 18 -2.52 -8.18 13.71
N LEU A 19 -3.77 -8.38 14.10
CA LEU A 19 -4.66 -9.35 13.47
C LEU A 19 -5.69 -8.60 12.64
N ALA A 20 -6.15 -9.23 11.55
CA ALA A 20 -7.36 -8.77 10.89
C ALA A 20 -8.51 -8.76 11.92
N ILE A 21 -9.25 -7.65 12.01
CA ILE A 21 -10.34 -7.48 12.98
C ILE A 21 -11.65 -7.86 12.30
N GLY A 22 -12.38 -8.79 12.92
CA GLY A 22 -13.69 -9.24 12.44
C GLY A 22 -13.61 -10.28 11.32
N THR A 23 -14.78 -10.59 10.75
CA THR A 23 -14.92 -11.50 9.61
C THR A 23 -15.61 -10.76 8.46
N PRO A 24 -15.13 -10.90 7.20
CA PRO A 24 -15.81 -10.30 6.06
C PRO A 24 -17.24 -10.82 5.92
N PHE A 25 -18.18 -9.93 5.58
CA PHE A 25 -19.58 -10.25 5.30
C PHE A 25 -19.94 -9.94 3.84
N GLY A 26 -21.10 -10.43 3.38
CA GLY A 26 -21.57 -10.24 2.00
C GLY A 26 -20.79 -11.06 0.98
N TYR A 27 -20.57 -10.53 -0.22
CA TYR A 27 -19.89 -11.26 -1.31
C TYR A 27 -18.43 -11.62 -1.03
N GLY A 28 -17.78 -10.91 -0.11
CA GLY A 28 -16.42 -11.21 0.33
C GLY A 28 -16.34 -12.22 1.47
N ALA A 29 -17.47 -12.75 1.94
CA ALA A 29 -17.49 -13.73 3.02
C ALA A 29 -16.64 -14.96 2.68
N GLY A 30 -15.87 -15.44 3.67
CA GLY A 30 -14.93 -16.55 3.49
C GLY A 30 -13.53 -16.14 3.02
N THR A 31 -13.26 -14.85 2.75
CA THR A 31 -11.90 -14.39 2.46
C THR A 31 -10.97 -14.62 3.66
N THR A 32 -9.83 -15.25 3.42
CA THR A 32 -8.81 -15.56 4.44
C THR A 32 -7.56 -14.69 4.33
N GLY A 33 -7.32 -14.04 3.18
CA GLY A 33 -6.11 -13.26 2.93
C GLY A 33 -4.84 -14.11 3.10
N GLY A 34 -3.88 -13.60 3.86
CA GLY A 34 -2.68 -14.34 4.29
C GLY A 34 -2.93 -15.49 5.27
N GLY A 35 -4.17 -15.71 5.69
CA GLY A 35 -4.57 -16.81 6.58
C GLY A 35 -3.81 -16.79 7.91
N GLY A 36 -3.22 -17.93 8.26
CA GLY A 36 -2.44 -18.10 9.49
C GLY A 36 -0.96 -17.75 9.36
N ALA A 37 -0.53 -17.08 8.28
CA ALA A 37 0.86 -16.67 8.12
C ALA A 37 1.29 -15.72 9.26
N THR A 38 2.53 -15.87 9.71
CA THR A 38 3.10 -15.00 10.74
C THR A 38 3.15 -13.55 10.24
N ALA A 39 2.64 -12.63 11.07
CA ALA A 39 2.69 -11.20 10.78
C ALA A 39 4.13 -10.70 10.71
N ALA A 40 4.46 -9.97 9.65
CA ALA A 40 5.79 -9.40 9.43
C ALA A 40 5.69 -7.94 9.00
N VAL A 41 6.69 -7.13 9.36
CA VAL A 41 6.79 -5.70 9.01
C VAL A 41 7.88 -5.56 7.94
N PRO A 42 7.57 -4.99 6.75
CA PRO A 42 8.60 -4.71 5.77
C PRO A 42 9.54 -3.61 6.26
N SER A 43 10.82 -3.77 5.98
CA SER A 43 11.86 -2.83 6.34
C SER A 43 11.93 -1.64 5.37
N SER A 44 11.58 -1.83 4.10
CA SER A 44 11.66 -0.84 3.01
C SER A 44 10.47 -0.90 2.05
N THR A 45 10.35 0.12 1.18
CA THR A 45 9.39 0.15 0.06
C THR A 45 9.58 -1.01 -0.90
N ASP A 46 10.83 -1.39 -1.19
CA ASP A 46 11.16 -2.51 -2.09
C ASP A 46 10.74 -3.85 -1.49
N GLU A 47 10.95 -4.05 -0.20
CA GLU A 47 10.49 -5.26 0.50
C GLU A 47 8.96 -5.32 0.55
N LEU A 48 8.30 -4.18 0.76
CA LEU A 48 6.84 -4.10 0.70
C LEU A 48 6.31 -4.47 -0.70
N ILE A 49 6.89 -3.92 -1.78
CA ILE A 49 6.52 -4.28 -3.16
C ILE A 49 6.74 -5.77 -3.40
N SER A 50 7.91 -6.30 -3.01
CA SER A 50 8.25 -7.71 -3.19
C SER A 50 7.26 -8.63 -2.47
N TRP A 51 6.95 -8.33 -1.21
CA TRP A 51 6.02 -9.12 -0.41
C TRP A 51 4.58 -9.02 -0.89
N LEU A 52 4.15 -7.86 -1.42
CA LEU A 52 2.81 -7.73 -2.00
C LEU A 52 2.69 -8.53 -3.29
N GLY A 53 3.74 -8.57 -4.11
CA GLY A 53 3.71 -9.17 -5.45
C GLY A 53 4.03 -10.68 -5.51
N ASP A 54 4.56 -11.29 -4.46
CA ASP A 54 4.97 -12.70 -4.53
C ASP A 54 3.81 -13.70 -4.40
N ASP A 55 4.13 -14.99 -4.58
CA ASP A 55 3.17 -16.09 -4.47
C ASP A 55 3.04 -16.68 -3.05
N THR A 56 3.68 -16.06 -2.04
CA THR A 56 3.66 -16.55 -0.66
C THR A 56 2.47 -15.99 0.10
N ALA A 57 1.77 -16.81 0.89
CA ALA A 57 0.74 -16.29 1.79
C ALA A 57 1.37 -15.41 2.89
N ARG A 58 0.92 -14.16 3.03
CA ARG A 58 1.54 -13.18 3.94
C ARG A 58 0.55 -12.35 4.72
N VAL A 59 0.89 -12.08 5.97
CA VAL A 59 0.29 -11.03 6.79
C VAL A 59 1.32 -9.91 6.95
N ILE A 60 1.09 -8.79 6.27
CA ILE A 60 2.02 -7.66 6.15
C ILE A 60 1.49 -6.53 7.04
N VAL A 61 2.32 -6.09 7.98
CA VAL A 61 1.97 -5.02 8.92
C VAL A 61 2.71 -3.73 8.53
N ILE A 62 1.94 -2.68 8.27
CA ILE A 62 2.44 -1.34 7.95
C ILE A 62 2.48 -0.55 9.26
N ASP A 63 3.68 -0.34 9.79
CA ASP A 63 3.91 0.29 11.11
C ASP A 63 4.55 1.68 11.06
N LYS A 64 4.76 2.19 9.84
CA LYS A 64 5.32 3.49 9.52
C LYS A 64 4.80 3.92 8.15
N THR A 65 5.14 5.15 7.74
CA THR A 65 4.91 5.61 6.38
C THR A 65 5.90 4.98 5.42
N PHE A 66 5.40 4.32 4.37
CA PHE A 66 6.18 3.91 3.20
C PHE A 66 5.95 4.93 2.09
N ASP A 67 6.82 5.93 1.99
CA ASP A 67 6.67 7.01 1.01
C ASP A 67 7.26 6.61 -0.36
N PHE A 68 6.39 6.51 -1.37
CA PHE A 68 6.74 6.20 -2.76
C PHE A 68 6.87 7.44 -3.65
N THR A 69 6.62 8.66 -3.13
CA THR A 69 6.44 9.88 -3.92
C THR A 69 7.55 10.11 -4.95
N SER A 70 8.79 9.90 -4.55
CA SER A 70 9.96 10.20 -5.38
C SER A 70 10.70 8.96 -5.88
N THR A 71 10.19 7.74 -5.65
CA THR A 71 10.93 6.49 -5.94
C THR A 71 11.13 6.25 -7.43
N GLU A 72 10.28 6.83 -8.28
CA GLU A 72 10.37 6.73 -9.74
C GLU A 72 10.66 8.07 -10.43
N GLY A 73 11.00 9.10 -9.66
CA GLY A 73 11.25 10.45 -10.16
C GLY A 73 9.99 11.14 -10.72
N THR A 74 10.22 12.20 -11.50
CA THR A 74 9.18 13.02 -12.13
C THR A 74 9.20 12.88 -13.65
N VAL A 75 8.06 13.16 -14.26
CA VAL A 75 7.91 13.25 -15.72
C VAL A 75 7.13 14.53 -16.05
N THR A 76 7.52 15.15 -17.16
CA THR A 76 6.85 16.33 -17.73
C THR A 76 6.22 15.94 -19.06
N GLY A 77 4.96 16.32 -19.27
CA GLY A 77 4.25 16.02 -20.51
C GLY A 77 3.01 16.89 -20.70
N ASP A 78 2.23 16.54 -21.72
CA ASP A 78 1.03 17.29 -22.08
C ASP A 78 -0.12 17.02 -21.11
N GLY A 79 -0.96 18.03 -20.92
CA GLY A 79 -2.17 17.97 -20.14
C GLY A 79 -3.21 18.98 -20.62
N CYS A 80 -4.35 19.02 -19.93
CA CYS A 80 -5.42 19.96 -20.22
C CYS A 80 -6.09 20.49 -18.94
N ILE A 81 -6.81 21.60 -19.07
CA ILE A 81 -7.54 22.28 -18.00
C ILE A 81 -9.05 22.13 -18.26
N PRO A 82 -9.65 20.97 -17.97
CA PRO A 82 -11.07 20.72 -18.26
C PRO A 82 -12.03 21.34 -17.23
N TRP A 83 -11.53 21.71 -16.05
CA TRP A 83 -12.36 22.24 -14.94
C TRP A 83 -11.95 23.66 -14.55
N THR A 84 -12.95 24.49 -14.20
CA THR A 84 -12.77 25.91 -13.84
C THR A 84 -13.24 26.23 -12.42
N CYS A 85 -13.50 25.21 -11.60
CA CYS A 85 -13.95 25.39 -10.22
C CYS A 85 -12.88 26.05 -9.34
N THR A 86 -13.33 26.87 -8.38
CA THR A 86 -12.45 27.56 -7.44
C THR A 86 -12.85 27.24 -5.99
N PRO A 87 -11.86 27.10 -5.07
CA PRO A 87 -10.41 27.10 -5.32
C PRO A 87 -9.88 25.73 -5.76
N GLY A 88 -8.82 25.72 -6.59
CA GLY A 88 -8.00 24.52 -6.82
C GLY A 88 -8.59 23.46 -7.77
N ALA A 89 -9.19 23.88 -8.90
CA ALA A 89 -9.50 22.94 -9.97
C ALA A 89 -8.29 22.06 -10.31
N GLN A 90 -8.53 20.76 -10.42
CA GLN A 90 -7.53 19.83 -10.92
C GLN A 90 -7.19 20.15 -12.39
N ILE A 91 -6.03 19.71 -12.82
CA ILE A 91 -5.65 19.64 -14.23
C ILE A 91 -5.47 18.16 -14.59
N ALA A 92 -5.71 17.81 -15.83
CA ALA A 92 -5.60 16.43 -16.29
C ALA A 92 -4.27 16.20 -17.01
N ILE A 93 -3.63 15.07 -16.74
CA ILE A 93 -2.54 14.53 -17.57
C ILE A 93 -3.17 14.00 -18.86
N ASN A 94 -2.58 14.26 -20.03
CA ASN A 94 -3.06 13.70 -21.30
C ASN A 94 -2.66 12.21 -21.45
N LEU A 95 -3.04 11.39 -20.47
CA LEU A 95 -2.76 9.96 -20.48
C LEU A 95 -3.64 9.26 -21.51
N ASN A 96 -3.04 8.44 -22.39
CA ASN A 96 -3.75 7.72 -23.46
C ASN A 96 -4.63 8.61 -24.35
N SER A 97 -4.20 9.85 -24.61
CA SER A 97 -4.95 10.84 -25.42
C SER A 97 -6.32 11.22 -24.83
N TRP A 98 -6.50 11.13 -23.51
CA TRP A 98 -7.77 11.49 -22.86
C TRP A 98 -8.16 12.96 -23.10
N CYS A 99 -7.20 13.89 -23.03
CA CYS A 99 -7.52 15.30 -23.31
C CYS A 99 -7.99 15.48 -24.76
N ASP A 100 -7.35 14.80 -25.70
CA ASP A 100 -7.66 14.92 -27.13
C ASP A 100 -9.02 14.31 -27.47
N ASN A 101 -9.35 13.17 -26.86
CA ASN A 101 -10.57 12.40 -27.16
C ASN A 101 -11.78 12.88 -26.35
N ASP A 102 -11.60 13.12 -25.05
CA ASP A 102 -12.71 13.35 -24.11
C ASP A 102 -12.88 14.82 -23.76
N GLN A 103 -11.84 15.65 -23.93
CA GLN A 103 -11.87 17.09 -23.63
C GLN A 103 -11.28 17.95 -24.77
N PRO A 104 -11.72 17.76 -26.04
CA PRO A 104 -11.07 18.37 -27.21
C PRO A 104 -11.09 19.91 -27.23
N ASN A 105 -11.98 20.52 -26.44
CA ASN A 105 -12.11 21.98 -26.34
C ASN A 105 -11.44 22.55 -25.08
N ALA A 106 -10.83 21.72 -24.24
CA ALA A 106 -10.13 22.20 -23.05
C ALA A 106 -8.83 22.88 -23.44
N ALA A 107 -8.44 23.91 -22.67
CA ALA A 107 -7.15 24.55 -22.85
C ALA A 107 -6.03 23.54 -22.55
N THR A 108 -5.05 23.42 -23.45
CA THR A 108 -3.88 22.56 -23.25
C THR A 108 -2.87 23.24 -22.32
N THR A 109 -2.08 22.43 -21.63
CA THR A 109 -1.04 22.89 -20.72
C THR A 109 0.08 21.85 -20.60
N THR A 110 1.15 22.20 -19.90
CA THR A 110 2.23 21.28 -19.54
C THR A 110 2.11 20.91 -18.07
N VAL A 111 2.21 19.62 -17.77
CA VAL A 111 2.13 19.08 -16.40
C VAL A 111 3.41 18.38 -16.03
N THR A 112 3.83 18.54 -14.77
CA THR A 112 4.93 17.77 -14.17
C THR A 112 4.38 17.00 -12.97
N TYR A 113 4.61 15.69 -12.92
CA TYR A 113 4.08 14.83 -11.87
C TYR A 113 5.06 13.74 -11.47
N ASN A 114 4.89 13.21 -10.26
CA ASN A 114 5.64 12.05 -9.77
C ASN A 114 5.19 10.78 -10.49
N LYS A 115 6.13 10.08 -11.12
CA LYS A 115 5.83 8.91 -11.95
C LYS A 115 5.25 7.74 -11.15
N ALA A 116 5.68 7.59 -9.89
CA ALA A 116 5.23 6.52 -9.00
C ALA A 116 3.70 6.51 -8.77
N GLY A 117 3.02 7.64 -8.96
CA GLY A 117 1.55 7.72 -8.82
C GLY A 117 0.76 7.16 -10.00
N ILE A 118 1.41 6.82 -11.13
CA ILE A 118 0.72 6.36 -12.35
C ILE A 118 0.33 4.88 -12.28
N SER A 119 1.18 4.04 -11.67
CA SER A 119 0.92 2.61 -11.57
C SER A 119 0.87 2.19 -10.10
N GLY A 120 -0.23 1.54 -9.72
CA GLY A 120 -0.36 0.95 -8.40
C GLY A 120 0.57 -0.25 -8.19
N ILE A 121 0.82 -0.59 -6.92
CA ILE A 121 1.58 -1.79 -6.54
C ILE A 121 0.71 -3.02 -6.81
N SER A 122 1.28 -4.01 -7.51
CA SER A 122 0.59 -5.29 -7.74
C SER A 122 0.47 -6.07 -6.44
N VAL A 123 -0.74 -6.60 -6.18
CA VAL A 123 -1.02 -7.42 -5.00
C VAL A 123 -1.37 -8.83 -5.46
N GLY A 124 -0.48 -9.77 -5.17
CA GLY A 124 -0.66 -11.18 -5.44
C GLY A 124 -1.75 -11.82 -4.57
N SER A 125 -1.99 -13.11 -4.79
CA SER A 125 -2.97 -13.87 -4.00
C SER A 125 -2.52 -14.05 -2.55
N ASN A 126 -3.48 -14.31 -1.66
CA ASN A 126 -3.25 -14.67 -0.25
C ASN A 126 -2.45 -13.61 0.54
N LYS A 127 -2.86 -12.35 0.44
CA LYS A 127 -2.25 -11.24 1.19
C LYS A 127 -3.23 -10.68 2.21
N THR A 128 -2.73 -10.35 3.39
CA THR A 128 -3.40 -9.48 4.37
C THR A 128 -2.51 -8.28 4.62
N LEU A 129 -3.00 -7.07 4.36
CA LEU A 129 -2.28 -5.81 4.62
C LEU A 129 -2.95 -5.08 5.80
N LEU A 130 -2.21 -4.83 6.88
CA LEU A 130 -2.75 -4.27 8.13
C LEU A 130 -2.00 -3.02 8.56
N GLY A 131 -2.71 -1.92 8.79
CA GLY A 131 -2.14 -0.73 9.43
C GLY A 131 -2.00 -0.90 10.94
N LYS A 132 -0.87 -0.48 11.51
CA LYS A 132 -0.64 -0.47 12.97
C LYS A 132 -1.10 0.85 13.59
N GLY A 133 -2.30 0.87 14.15
CA GLY A 133 -2.87 2.08 14.75
C GLY A 133 -2.97 3.20 13.72
N THR A 134 -2.40 4.36 14.02
CA THR A 134 -2.38 5.53 13.13
C THR A 134 -1.07 5.69 12.35
N ALA A 135 -0.17 4.72 12.43
CA ALA A 135 1.17 4.82 11.85
C ALA A 135 1.29 4.24 10.44
N GLY A 136 0.38 3.35 10.04
CA GLY A 136 0.44 2.68 8.75
C GLY A 136 -0.07 3.56 7.61
N TRP A 137 0.85 4.09 6.80
CA TRP A 137 0.57 4.90 5.63
C TRP A 137 1.43 4.47 4.44
N MET A 138 0.91 4.71 3.23
CA MET A 138 1.61 4.55 1.94
C MET A 138 1.36 5.80 1.10
#